data_AF-A0A7Y3KZY4-F1
#
_entry.id   AF-A0A7Y3KZY4-F1
#
_cell.length_a   1.000
_cell.length_b   1.000
_cell.length_c   1.000
_cell.angle_alpha   90.00
_cell.angle_beta   90.00
_cell.angle_gamma   90.00
#
_symmetry.space_group_name_H-M   'P 1'
#
loop_
_entity.id
_entity.type
_entity.pdbx_description
1 polymer ?
#
loop_
_entity_poly.entity_id
_entity_poly.type
_entity_poly.pdbx_seq_one_letter_code
_entity_poly.pdbx_strand_id
1 'polypeptide(L)'
;MKRLRLLSALLWAWTPASAAVLADARLSVPTMPVFAAPVAVPALGACALAPAFAAAPGLSGAASAAPVAATANGLVRAPDVDAGLAALRRASYPESEEVARLVAAIKEAHPELPISAQNLFLIRDPAMLAQLDIPESAAGAARIVTDGRREAPVVILVAAHGVALDAFVEFAVHEAVHLMDDGILRVGHDQLLKHFFAEGWTQMRAVTLANDALSALGRPLTPGHAYHKEIALVDVFSNRHGTSALDALVREGSDAGLRAALGARWDLAGRLASAPAAREKRLNALIALVNADAVGPEDERALLDYVGL
;
A
#
# COMPACT_ATOMS: atom_id res chain seq x y z
N MET A 1 -27.66 -26.50 10.38
CA MET A 1 -27.03 -25.93 9.16
C MET A 1 -26.02 -24.79 9.45
N LYS A 2 -25.42 -24.68 10.65
CA LYS A 2 -24.51 -23.57 11.03
C LYS A 2 -23.01 -23.90 10.93
N ARG A 3 -22.63 -25.17 10.77
CA ARG A 3 -21.23 -25.65 10.82
C ARG A 3 -20.43 -25.51 9.52
N LEU A 4 -21.05 -25.08 8.41
CA LEU A 4 -20.38 -25.01 7.11
C LEU A 4 -19.79 -23.63 6.76
N ARG A 5 -20.18 -22.53 7.44
CA ARG A 5 -19.80 -21.18 6.99
C ARG A 5 -18.32 -20.83 7.23
N LEU A 6 -17.75 -21.24 8.36
CA LEU A 6 -16.38 -20.86 8.72
C LEU A 6 -15.32 -21.63 7.90
N LEU A 7 -15.53 -22.93 7.69
CA LEU A 7 -14.69 -23.76 6.82
C LEU A 7 -14.83 -23.36 5.34
N SER A 8 -16.02 -22.91 4.91
CA SER A 8 -16.19 -22.36 3.55
C SER A 8 -15.39 -21.07 3.37
N ALA A 9 -15.36 -20.17 4.35
CA ALA A 9 -14.56 -18.94 4.26
C ALA A 9 -13.04 -19.23 4.17
N LEU A 10 -12.55 -20.23 4.91
CA LEU A 10 -11.14 -20.66 4.85
C LEU A 10 -10.80 -21.39 3.54
N LEU A 11 -11.75 -22.14 2.96
CA LEU A 11 -11.58 -22.87 1.69
C LEU A 11 -11.80 -21.98 0.44
N TRP A 12 -12.58 -20.90 0.54
CA TRP A 12 -12.79 -19.92 -0.54
C TRP A 12 -11.66 -18.89 -0.66
N ALA A 13 -10.81 -18.75 0.36
CA ALA A 13 -9.61 -17.91 0.29
C ALA A 13 -8.48 -18.51 -0.58
N TRP A 14 -8.77 -19.59 -1.31
CA TRP A 14 -7.83 -20.36 -2.16
C TRP A 14 -8.23 -20.41 -3.65
N THR A 15 -9.13 -19.53 -4.11
CA THR A 15 -9.43 -19.41 -5.55
C THR A 15 -9.24 -17.97 -6.05
N PRO A 16 -8.39 -17.70 -7.05
CA PRO A 16 -8.47 -16.46 -7.79
C PRO A 16 -9.64 -16.60 -8.78
N ALA A 17 -10.71 -15.82 -8.59
CA ALA A 17 -11.57 -15.26 -9.63
C ALA A 17 -12.96 -14.90 -9.07
N SER A 18 -13.30 -13.63 -9.20
CA SER A 18 -14.52 -13.15 -9.87
C SER A 18 -15.67 -14.14 -9.95
N ALA A 19 -16.66 -14.00 -9.07
CA ALA A 19 -17.95 -14.67 -9.22
C ALA A 19 -19.09 -13.73 -8.81
N ALA A 20 -19.51 -12.86 -9.74
CA ALA A 20 -20.91 -12.53 -10.03
C ALA A 20 -21.03 -11.32 -10.99
N VAL A 21 -20.89 -11.55 -12.29
CA VAL A 21 -21.73 -10.87 -13.29
C VAL A 21 -22.54 -11.98 -13.95
N LEU A 22 -23.75 -12.18 -13.46
CA LEU A 22 -24.73 -13.06 -14.09
C LEU A 22 -26.12 -12.51 -13.76
N ALA A 23 -26.59 -11.59 -14.60
CA ALA A 23 -27.98 -11.53 -15.04
C ALA A 23 -28.12 -10.54 -16.21
N ASP A 24 -28.69 -11.06 -17.30
CA ASP A 24 -29.39 -10.38 -18.39
C ASP A 24 -28.59 -9.62 -19.48
N ALA A 25 -28.44 -10.26 -20.64
CA ALA A 25 -29.35 -10.08 -21.79
C ALA A 25 -28.64 -10.29 -23.15
N ARG A 26 -28.85 -11.49 -23.71
CA ARG A 26 -29.21 -11.81 -25.11
C ARG A 26 -28.32 -11.33 -26.29
N LEU A 27 -28.05 -12.33 -27.17
CA LEU A 27 -27.83 -12.26 -28.64
C LEU A 27 -26.42 -11.80 -29.09
N SER A 28 -25.67 -12.42 -30.01
CA SER A 28 -25.87 -13.52 -30.96
C SER A 28 -24.49 -14.07 -31.39
N VAL A 29 -24.40 -15.36 -31.70
CA VAL A 29 -23.24 -15.99 -32.36
C VAL A 29 -23.27 -15.66 -33.86
N PRO A 30 -22.10 -15.42 -34.49
CA PRO A 30 -21.76 -16.25 -35.64
C PRO A 30 -20.29 -16.74 -35.64
N THR A 31 -20.16 -18.06 -35.79
CA THR A 31 -19.21 -18.81 -36.63
C THR A 31 -17.83 -18.20 -36.94
N MET A 32 -16.81 -18.96 -36.51
CA MET A 32 -15.43 -18.94 -37.03
C MET A 32 -15.38 -19.08 -38.57
N PRO A 33 -14.28 -18.62 -39.20
CA PRO A 33 -13.33 -19.62 -39.69
C PRO A 33 -11.86 -19.30 -39.40
N VAL A 34 -11.11 -20.39 -39.28
CA VAL A 34 -9.64 -20.46 -39.26
C VAL A 34 -9.07 -20.04 -40.61
N PHE A 35 -8.03 -19.20 -40.62
CA PHE A 35 -7.00 -19.22 -41.66
C PHE A 35 -5.65 -18.78 -41.09
N ALA A 36 -4.61 -19.53 -41.45
CA ALA A 36 -3.21 -19.30 -41.12
C ALA A 36 -2.55 -18.35 -42.12
N ALA A 37 -1.64 -17.50 -41.64
CA ALA A 37 -0.27 -17.28 -42.16
C ALA A 37 0.32 -15.95 -41.63
N PRO A 38 1.67 -15.84 -41.54
CA PRO A 38 2.37 -14.83 -40.75
C PRO A 38 2.84 -13.63 -41.59
N VAL A 39 2.67 -12.39 -41.11
CA VAL A 39 3.36 -11.23 -41.72
C VAL A 39 3.70 -10.16 -40.68
N ALA A 40 5.01 -9.87 -40.63
CA ALA A 40 5.73 -8.64 -40.29
C ALA A 40 5.36 -7.84 -39.03
N VAL A 41 6.28 -7.89 -38.06
CA VAL A 41 6.52 -6.82 -37.08
C VAL A 41 7.34 -5.72 -37.76
N PRO A 42 6.87 -4.47 -37.85
CA PRO A 42 7.77 -3.34 -38.00
C PRO A 42 8.32 -2.97 -36.62
N ALA A 43 9.64 -3.01 -36.54
CA ALA A 43 10.42 -2.52 -35.42
C ALA A 43 10.13 -1.03 -35.17
N LEU A 44 9.83 -0.66 -33.93
CA LEU A 44 9.96 0.69 -33.43
C LEU A 44 10.67 0.68 -32.08
N GLY A 45 11.93 1.10 -32.13
CA GLY A 45 12.54 2.00 -31.15
C GLY A 45 12.69 1.49 -29.71
N ALA A 46 13.58 0.52 -29.50
CA ALA A 46 14.24 0.40 -28.20
C ALA A 46 15.18 1.60 -28.01
N CYS A 47 14.80 2.58 -27.18
CA CYS A 47 15.75 3.55 -26.63
C CYS A 47 16.58 2.85 -25.56
N ALA A 48 17.65 2.19 -25.99
CA ALA A 48 18.72 1.74 -25.13
C ALA A 48 19.63 2.94 -24.82
N LEU A 49 19.80 3.29 -23.54
CA LEU A 49 20.85 4.18 -23.09
C LEU A 49 21.75 3.43 -22.09
N ALA A 50 22.94 3.08 -22.57
CA ALA A 50 24.13 2.79 -21.79
C ALA A 50 25.36 3.19 -22.66
N PRO A 51 26.56 3.31 -22.09
CA PRO A 51 27.04 4.41 -21.27
C PRO A 51 28.10 5.24 -22.03
N ALA A 52 28.28 6.52 -21.66
CA ALA A 52 29.44 7.29 -22.10
C ALA A 52 30.26 7.72 -20.88
N PHE A 53 31.39 7.05 -20.69
CA PHE A 53 32.47 7.51 -19.82
C PHE A 53 33.18 8.70 -20.49
N ALA A 54 33.26 9.82 -19.78
CA ALA A 54 34.30 10.81 -19.98
C ALA A 54 34.71 11.32 -18.60
N ALA A 55 35.95 11.01 -18.22
CA ALA A 55 36.58 11.56 -17.04
C ALA A 55 37.04 12.99 -17.30
N ALA A 56 36.79 13.89 -16.35
CA ALA A 56 37.57 15.11 -16.18
C ALA A 56 37.66 15.48 -14.68
N PRO A 57 38.78 16.06 -14.22
CA PRO A 57 39.23 15.97 -12.84
C PRO A 57 38.82 17.17 -11.98
N GLY A 58 38.67 16.89 -10.68
CA GLY A 58 38.95 17.80 -9.57
C GLY A 58 37.98 18.97 -9.36
N LEU A 59 37.28 18.95 -8.21
CA LEU A 59 37.38 20.00 -7.19
C LEU A 59 36.66 19.57 -5.90
N SER A 60 37.49 19.26 -4.90
CA SER A 60 37.33 19.51 -3.47
C SER A 60 36.00 20.10 -3.00
N GLY A 61 35.30 19.32 -2.17
CA GLY A 61 34.21 19.81 -1.34
C GLY A 61 33.30 18.71 -0.81
N ALA A 62 33.85 17.59 -0.32
CA ALA A 62 33.05 16.64 0.45
C ALA A 62 32.74 17.27 1.82
N ALA A 63 31.78 18.19 1.84
CA ALA A 63 31.05 18.47 3.05
C ALA A 63 30.42 17.14 3.47
N SER A 64 30.93 16.56 4.55
CA SER A 64 30.33 15.42 5.22
C SER A 64 28.92 15.85 5.65
N ALA A 65 27.95 15.66 4.76
CA ALA A 65 26.54 15.83 5.09
C ALA A 65 26.24 14.89 6.24
N ALA A 66 25.86 15.45 7.39
CA ALA A 66 25.45 14.64 8.53
C ALA A 66 24.36 13.65 8.07
N PRO A 67 24.41 12.40 8.56
CA PRO A 67 23.57 11.34 8.00
C PRO A 67 22.09 11.66 8.22
N VAL A 68 21.34 11.59 7.13
CA VAL A 68 19.89 11.52 7.16
C VAL A 68 19.55 10.14 7.70
N ALA A 69 19.08 10.06 8.94
CA ALA A 69 18.83 8.78 9.60
C ALA A 69 17.37 8.67 10.03
N ALA A 70 16.76 7.53 9.74
CA ALA A 70 15.45 7.19 10.29
C ALA A 70 15.54 7.00 11.82
N THR A 71 14.53 7.51 12.51
CA THR A 71 14.26 7.19 13.91
C THR A 71 13.32 5.99 13.99
N ALA A 72 13.24 5.35 15.16
CA ALA A 72 12.33 4.23 15.42
C ALA A 72 10.84 4.53 15.13
N ASN A 73 10.45 5.80 15.02
CA ASN A 73 9.08 6.22 14.76
C ASN A 73 8.86 6.68 13.30
N GLY A 74 9.78 6.37 12.38
CA GLY A 74 9.66 6.73 10.96
C GLY A 74 9.93 8.22 10.65
N LEU A 75 10.40 9.01 11.62
CA LEU A 75 10.92 10.36 11.33
C LEU A 75 12.31 10.28 10.73
N VAL A 76 12.62 11.19 9.83
CA VAL A 76 13.93 11.36 9.21
C VAL A 76 14.60 12.57 9.85
N ARG A 77 15.60 12.35 10.69
CA ARG A 77 16.33 13.46 11.33
C ARG A 77 17.40 14.01 10.38
N ALA A 78 17.41 15.32 10.25
CA ALA A 78 18.40 16.08 9.50
C ALA A 78 18.91 17.28 10.33
N PRO A 79 20.09 17.84 10.01
CA PRO A 79 20.59 19.05 10.67
C PRO A 79 19.66 20.25 10.53
N ASP A 80 19.04 20.36 9.35
CA ASP A 80 17.95 21.25 9.01
C ASP A 80 17.10 20.55 7.95
N VAL A 81 15.83 20.96 7.83
CA VAL A 81 14.89 20.35 6.88
C VAL A 81 15.36 20.47 5.44
N ASP A 82 15.95 21.61 5.05
CA ASP A 82 16.31 21.89 3.67
C ASP A 82 17.49 21.00 3.22
N ALA A 83 18.46 20.75 4.12
CA ALA A 83 19.55 19.80 3.92
C ALA A 83 19.04 18.36 3.76
N GLY A 84 18.05 17.96 4.56
CA GLY A 84 17.40 16.65 4.46
C GLY A 84 16.70 16.46 3.12
N LEU A 85 15.88 17.42 2.70
CA LEU A 85 15.20 17.41 1.40
C LEU A 85 16.21 17.40 0.24
N ALA A 86 17.31 18.16 0.34
CA ALA A 86 18.37 18.16 -0.66
C ALA A 86 19.09 16.82 -0.75
N ALA A 87 19.30 16.12 0.37
CA ALA A 87 19.89 14.78 0.38
C ALA A 87 18.97 13.75 -0.30
N LEU A 88 17.68 13.76 0.02
CA LEU A 88 16.67 12.93 -0.67
C LEU A 88 16.64 13.22 -2.17
N ARG A 89 16.69 14.50 -2.56
CA ARG A 89 16.69 14.91 -3.98
C ARG A 89 17.93 14.41 -4.72
N ARG A 90 19.11 14.43 -4.10
CA ARG A 90 20.35 13.89 -4.69
C ARG A 90 20.31 12.37 -4.87
N ALA A 91 19.65 11.66 -3.95
CA ALA A 91 19.47 10.21 -4.00
C ALA A 91 18.33 9.76 -4.93
N SER A 92 17.46 10.70 -5.33
CA SER A 92 16.33 10.45 -6.22
C SER A 92 16.74 10.41 -7.70
N TYR A 93 15.87 9.85 -8.55
CA TYR A 93 15.89 10.20 -9.96
C TYR A 93 15.69 11.72 -10.14
N PRO A 94 16.32 12.32 -11.17
CA PRO A 94 16.00 13.69 -11.56
C PRO A 94 14.49 13.83 -11.80
N GLU A 95 13.93 14.96 -11.41
CA GLU A 95 12.54 15.25 -11.69
C GLU A 95 12.34 15.32 -13.21
N SER A 96 11.40 14.51 -13.72
CA SER A 96 11.01 14.52 -15.13
C SER A 96 9.69 15.27 -15.27
N GLU A 97 9.47 15.86 -16.46
CA GLU A 97 8.18 16.47 -16.80
C GLU A 97 7.02 15.46 -16.69
N GLU A 98 7.30 14.17 -16.88
CA GLU A 98 6.31 13.10 -16.70
C GLU A 98 5.87 12.97 -15.24
N VAL A 99 6.80 12.98 -14.29
CA VAL A 99 6.46 12.95 -12.85
C VAL A 99 5.61 14.17 -12.49
N ALA A 100 5.99 15.36 -12.95
CA ALA A 100 5.22 16.58 -12.70
C ALA A 100 3.79 16.49 -13.28
N ARG A 101 3.63 15.94 -14.49
CA ARG A 101 2.30 15.73 -15.10
C ARG A 101 1.44 14.72 -14.33
N LEU A 102 2.02 13.61 -13.89
CA LEU A 102 1.29 12.58 -13.12
C LEU A 102 0.84 13.14 -11.77
N VAL A 103 1.71 13.86 -11.07
CA VAL A 103 1.37 14.50 -9.79
C VAL A 103 0.29 15.56 -9.99
N ALA A 104 0.35 16.35 -11.08
CA ALA A 104 -0.69 17.31 -11.40
C ALA A 104 -2.05 16.63 -11.65
N ALA A 105 -2.08 15.51 -12.38
CA ALA A 105 -3.31 14.75 -12.61
C ALA A 105 -3.89 14.15 -11.32
N ILE A 106 -3.04 13.60 -10.44
CA ILE A 106 -3.45 13.16 -9.10
C ILE A 106 -4.07 14.33 -8.32
N LYS A 107 -3.45 15.51 -8.37
CA LYS A 107 -3.93 16.71 -7.68
C LYS A 107 -5.20 17.31 -8.26
N GLU A 108 -5.42 17.16 -9.56
CA GLU A 108 -6.65 17.57 -10.22
C GLU A 108 -7.82 16.70 -9.76
N ALA A 109 -7.62 15.38 -9.66
CA ALA A 109 -8.63 14.46 -9.13
C ALA A 109 -8.83 14.62 -7.61
N HIS A 110 -7.73 14.79 -6.86
CA HIS A 110 -7.70 14.79 -5.40
C HIS A 110 -6.81 15.93 -4.85
N PRO A 111 -7.32 17.17 -4.83
CA PRO A 111 -6.55 18.33 -4.38
C PRO A 111 -6.13 18.25 -2.90
N GLU A 112 -6.84 17.47 -2.09
CA GLU A 112 -6.60 17.26 -0.67
C GLU A 112 -5.35 16.42 -0.35
N LEU A 113 -4.88 15.57 -1.27
CA LEU A 113 -3.77 14.65 -0.98
C LEU A 113 -2.46 15.42 -0.71
N PRO A 114 -1.70 15.13 0.36
CA PRO A 114 -0.48 15.88 0.72
C PRO A 114 0.74 15.48 -0.13
N ILE A 115 0.60 15.54 -1.46
CA ILE A 115 1.63 15.19 -2.45
C ILE A 115 1.87 16.32 -3.44
N SER A 116 3.12 16.54 -3.81
CA SER A 116 3.56 17.46 -4.84
C SER A 116 4.89 16.98 -5.43
N ALA A 117 5.28 17.56 -6.57
CA ALA A 117 6.59 17.22 -7.17
C ALA A 117 7.76 17.59 -6.24
N GLN A 118 7.56 18.57 -5.35
CA GLN A 118 8.57 19.03 -4.40
C GLN A 118 8.76 18.07 -3.22
N ASN A 119 7.71 17.35 -2.80
CA ASN A 119 7.78 16.43 -1.65
C ASN A 119 7.74 14.93 -2.03
N LEU A 120 7.64 14.62 -3.33
CA LEU A 120 7.77 13.27 -3.86
C LEU A 120 9.21 12.97 -4.29
N PHE A 121 9.73 11.85 -3.82
CA PHE A 121 11.10 11.39 -4.06
C PHE A 121 11.09 9.96 -4.60
N LEU A 122 11.64 9.76 -5.80
CA LEU A 122 11.82 8.44 -6.40
C LEU A 122 13.24 7.96 -6.11
N ILE A 123 13.44 7.33 -4.95
CA ILE A 123 14.78 6.97 -4.46
C ILE A 123 15.26 5.70 -5.17
N ARG A 124 16.43 5.79 -5.77
CA ARG A 124 17.10 4.66 -6.45
C ARG A 124 18.35 4.16 -5.73
N ASP A 125 18.89 4.98 -4.81
CA ASP A 125 20.13 4.70 -4.11
C ASP A 125 19.88 3.72 -2.94
N PRO A 126 20.39 2.48 -3.01
CA PRO A 126 20.23 1.50 -1.94
C PRO A 126 20.82 1.96 -0.61
N ALA A 127 21.90 2.74 -0.63
CA ALA A 127 22.53 3.23 0.59
C ALA A 127 21.63 4.24 1.31
N MET A 128 20.91 5.09 0.55
CA MET A 128 19.90 5.98 1.11
C MET A 128 18.71 5.20 1.66
N LEU A 129 18.20 4.19 0.95
CA LEU A 129 17.09 3.35 1.43
C LEU A 129 17.43 2.66 2.75
N ALA A 130 18.65 2.11 2.87
CA ALA A 130 19.13 1.51 4.11
C ALA A 130 19.24 2.54 5.26
N GLN A 131 19.70 3.77 5.00
CA GLN A 131 19.75 4.84 6.01
C GLN A 131 18.36 5.28 6.50
N LEU A 132 17.36 5.14 5.62
CA LEU A 132 15.96 5.46 5.90
C LEU A 132 15.17 4.28 6.51
N ASP A 133 15.83 3.14 6.74
CA ASP A 133 15.21 1.89 7.18
C ASP A 133 14.03 1.47 6.27
N ILE A 134 14.24 1.58 4.96
CA ILE A 134 13.28 1.16 3.93
C ILE A 134 13.88 -0.03 3.17
N PRO A 135 13.29 -1.23 3.25
CA PRO A 135 13.73 -2.37 2.45
C PRO A 135 13.63 -2.07 0.95
N GLU A 136 14.58 -2.54 0.15
CA GLU A 136 14.53 -2.41 -1.32
C GLU A 136 13.30 -3.07 -1.95
N SER A 137 12.70 -4.04 -1.24
CA SER A 137 11.46 -4.70 -1.65
C SER A 137 10.19 -3.91 -1.32
N ALA A 138 10.29 -2.80 -0.58
CA ALA A 138 9.14 -1.96 -0.29
C ALA A 138 8.70 -1.21 -1.56
N ALA A 139 7.42 -0.89 -1.68
CA ALA A 139 6.91 -0.08 -2.79
C ALA A 139 7.15 1.42 -2.55
N GLY A 140 7.04 1.86 -1.30
CA GLY A 140 7.17 3.24 -0.89
C GLY A 140 7.20 3.41 0.63
N ALA A 141 7.24 4.67 1.05
CA ALA A 141 7.21 5.09 2.44
C ALA A 141 6.82 6.56 2.58
N ALA A 142 5.77 6.82 3.36
CA ALA A 142 5.48 8.10 3.97
C ALA A 142 6.47 8.38 5.11
N ARG A 143 7.08 9.57 5.12
CA ARG A 143 8.05 10.00 6.15
C ARG A 143 7.87 11.48 6.49
N ILE A 144 8.43 11.90 7.62
CA ILE A 144 8.55 13.31 8.00
C ILE A 144 10.03 13.65 8.21
N VAL A 145 10.54 14.60 7.44
CA VAL A 145 11.89 15.17 7.64
C VAL A 145 11.80 16.25 8.70
N THR A 146 12.63 16.19 9.73
CA THR A 146 12.59 17.12 10.87
C THR A 146 13.98 17.51 11.36
N ASP A 147 14.10 18.76 11.80
CA ASP A 147 15.25 19.30 12.54
C ASP A 147 14.92 19.55 14.03
N GLY A 148 13.73 19.12 14.47
CA GLY A 148 13.18 19.34 15.81
C GLY A 148 12.47 20.68 16.00
N ARG A 149 12.46 21.56 15.00
CA ARG A 149 11.71 22.84 14.99
C ARG A 149 10.80 22.97 13.78
N ARG A 150 11.26 22.51 12.62
CA ARG A 150 10.53 22.45 11.35
C ARG A 150 10.31 21.00 10.97
N GLU A 151 9.20 20.75 10.31
CA GLU A 151 8.83 19.45 9.77
C GLU A 151 8.40 19.59 8.31
N ALA A 152 8.74 18.60 7.48
CA ALA A 152 8.30 18.49 6.10
C ALA A 152 7.85 17.05 5.81
N PRO A 153 6.57 16.82 5.46
CA PRO A 153 6.10 15.51 5.04
C PRO A 153 6.63 15.18 3.65
N VAL A 154 7.10 13.95 3.45
CA VAL A 154 7.64 13.48 2.18
C VAL A 154 7.06 12.12 1.81
N VAL A 155 6.83 11.94 0.52
CA VAL A 155 6.48 10.65 -0.08
C VAL A 155 7.73 10.09 -0.76
N ILE A 156 8.13 8.89 -0.36
CA ILE A 156 9.27 8.19 -0.95
C ILE A 156 8.75 6.98 -1.70
N LEU A 157 9.08 6.86 -2.98
CA LEU A 157 8.85 5.66 -3.77
C LEU A 157 10.19 4.96 -4.01
N VAL A 158 10.21 3.64 -3.81
CA VAL A 158 11.40 2.83 -4.05
C VAL A 158 11.47 2.52 -5.56
N ALA A 159 12.44 3.12 -6.23
CA ALA A 159 12.57 3.06 -7.69
C ALA A 159 13.82 2.29 -8.15
N ALA A 160 14.48 1.56 -7.25
CA ALA A 160 15.71 0.80 -7.54
C ALA A 160 15.55 -0.23 -8.68
N HIS A 161 14.33 -0.67 -8.95
CA HIS A 161 14.02 -1.69 -9.98
C HIS A 161 13.11 -1.17 -11.10
N GLY A 162 12.90 0.15 -11.19
CA GLY A 162 11.95 0.77 -12.12
C GLY A 162 10.49 0.62 -11.65
N VAL A 163 9.65 1.59 -11.99
CA VAL A 163 8.24 1.63 -11.59
C VAL A 163 7.40 1.95 -12.81
N ALA A 164 6.42 1.10 -13.12
CA ALA A 164 5.45 1.37 -14.18
C ALA A 164 4.55 2.56 -13.81
N LEU A 165 4.05 3.31 -14.79
CA LEU A 165 3.24 4.51 -14.54
C LEU A 165 2.02 4.26 -13.65
N ASP A 166 1.32 3.15 -13.85
CA ASP A 166 0.11 2.83 -13.08
C ASP A 166 0.47 2.51 -11.61
N ALA A 167 1.55 1.76 -11.42
CA ALA A 167 2.10 1.46 -10.10
C ALA A 167 2.63 2.72 -9.41
N PHE A 168 3.21 3.67 -10.18
CA PHE A 168 3.61 4.96 -9.65
C PHE A 168 2.42 5.73 -9.08
N VAL A 169 1.30 5.80 -9.81
CA VAL A 169 0.08 6.49 -9.33
C VAL A 169 -0.45 5.80 -8.09
N GLU A 170 -0.59 4.48 -8.12
CA GLU A 170 -1.06 3.70 -6.97
C GLU A 170 -0.21 3.91 -5.73
N PHE A 171 1.11 3.75 -5.83
CA PHE A 171 2.01 3.89 -4.69
C PHE A 171 2.12 5.34 -4.21
N ALA A 172 2.16 6.32 -5.12
CA ALA A 172 2.18 7.73 -4.76
C ALA A 172 0.92 8.12 -3.95
N VAL A 173 -0.25 7.69 -4.41
CA VAL A 173 -1.52 7.95 -3.73
C VAL A 173 -1.57 7.20 -2.39
N HIS A 174 -1.15 5.94 -2.35
CA HIS A 174 -1.08 5.15 -1.13
C HIS A 174 -0.26 5.84 -0.03
N GLU A 175 0.96 6.25 -0.33
CA GLU A 175 1.82 6.93 0.64
C GLU A 175 1.29 8.33 1.00
N ALA A 176 0.63 9.02 0.07
CA ALA A 176 -0.01 10.29 0.36
C ALA A 176 -1.21 10.13 1.33
N VAL A 177 -1.98 9.05 1.22
CA VAL A 177 -3.05 8.72 2.17
C VAL A 177 -2.47 8.42 3.55
N HIS A 178 -1.34 7.71 3.64
CA HIS A 178 -0.64 7.52 4.91
C HIS A 178 -0.26 8.83 5.61
N LEU A 179 0.15 9.86 4.84
CA LEU A 179 0.42 11.20 5.37
C LEU A 179 -0.85 11.94 5.79
N MET A 180 -1.94 11.81 5.03
CA MET A 180 -3.21 12.50 5.30
C MET A 180 -3.89 11.98 6.57
N ASP A 181 -3.80 10.68 6.83
CA ASP A 181 -4.53 10.04 7.92
C ASP A 181 -3.86 10.21 9.28
N ASP A 182 -2.68 10.85 9.33
CA ASP A 182 -1.95 11.15 10.55
C ASP A 182 -1.63 9.89 11.42
N GLY A 183 -1.94 8.68 10.91
CA GLY A 183 -2.60 7.64 11.72
C GLY A 183 -2.07 6.22 11.59
N ILE A 184 -1.25 5.87 10.60
CA ILE A 184 -0.52 4.58 10.66
C ILE A 184 0.84 4.71 11.36
N LEU A 185 1.49 5.87 11.23
CA LEU A 185 2.78 6.15 11.87
C LEU A 185 2.66 6.22 13.41
N ARG A 186 1.43 6.38 13.94
CA ARG A 186 1.12 6.40 15.38
C ARG A 186 0.66 5.04 15.92
N VAL A 187 0.24 4.12 15.06
CA VAL A 187 -0.03 2.74 15.47
C VAL A 187 1.32 2.03 15.54
N GLY A 188 1.78 1.77 16.77
CA GLY A 188 2.99 1.00 16.99
C GLY A 188 2.91 -0.33 16.23
N HIS A 189 4.03 -0.73 15.62
CA HIS A 189 4.11 -1.98 14.84
C HIS A 189 3.89 -3.24 15.73
N ASP A 190 4.00 -3.07 17.05
CA ASP A 190 3.68 -4.05 18.08
C ASP A 190 2.17 -4.29 18.24
N GLN A 191 1.31 -3.40 17.73
CA GLN A 191 -0.15 -3.50 17.80
C GLN A 191 -0.74 -4.20 16.55
N LEU A 192 -0.31 -5.45 16.31
CA LEU A 192 -0.58 -6.23 15.09
C LEU A 192 -2.04 -6.22 14.62
N LEU A 193 -3.00 -6.40 15.55
CA LEU A 193 -4.42 -6.41 15.20
C LEU A 193 -4.87 -5.05 14.63
N LYS A 194 -4.48 -3.95 15.27
CA LYS A 194 -4.84 -2.60 14.81
C LYS A 194 -4.14 -2.26 13.52
N HIS A 195 -2.87 -2.63 13.40
CA HIS A 195 -2.10 -2.42 12.20
C HIS A 195 -2.76 -3.09 10.99
N PHE A 196 -3.28 -4.31 11.11
CA PHE A 196 -4.01 -4.96 10.01
C PHE A 196 -5.26 -4.20 9.54
N PHE A 197 -6.05 -3.69 10.48
CA PHE A 197 -7.23 -2.90 10.11
C PHE A 197 -6.87 -1.51 9.56
N ALA A 198 -5.86 -0.85 10.15
CA ALA A 198 -5.39 0.45 9.69
C ALA A 198 -4.81 0.37 8.28
N GLU A 199 -3.96 -0.62 8.02
CA GLU A 199 -3.38 -0.86 6.70
C GLU A 199 -4.45 -1.15 5.65
N GLY A 200 -5.41 -2.03 5.96
CA GLY A 200 -6.52 -2.34 5.06
C GLY A 200 -7.40 -1.12 4.74
N TRP A 201 -7.62 -0.25 5.73
CA TRP A 201 -8.43 0.96 5.58
C TRP A 201 -7.73 1.99 4.70
N THR A 202 -6.46 2.25 4.99
CA THR A 202 -5.63 3.14 4.16
C THR A 202 -5.58 2.62 2.73
N GLN A 203 -5.34 1.32 2.53
CA GLN A 203 -5.30 0.74 1.20
C GLN A 203 -6.64 0.88 0.47
N MET A 204 -7.76 0.55 1.10
CA MET A 204 -9.08 0.62 0.46
C MET A 204 -9.35 2.03 -0.09
N ARG A 205 -8.99 3.05 0.70
CA ARG A 205 -9.07 4.45 0.27
C ARG A 205 -8.07 4.77 -0.83
N ALA A 206 -6.81 4.36 -0.68
CA ALA A 206 -5.77 4.59 -1.67
C ALA A 206 -6.13 4.02 -3.04
N VAL A 207 -6.66 2.79 -3.11
CA VAL A 207 -7.12 2.16 -4.36
C VAL A 207 -8.24 2.98 -5.01
N THR A 208 -9.18 3.47 -4.21
CA THR A 208 -10.30 4.29 -4.70
C THR A 208 -9.77 5.58 -5.34
N LEU A 209 -8.94 6.33 -4.60
CA LEU A 209 -8.38 7.61 -5.05
C LEU A 209 -7.40 7.43 -6.22
N ALA A 210 -6.62 6.34 -6.23
CA ALA A 210 -5.72 6.03 -7.33
C ALA A 210 -6.50 5.71 -8.60
N ASN A 211 -7.62 4.99 -8.50
CA ASN A 211 -8.46 4.65 -9.64
C ASN A 211 -9.17 5.86 -10.24
N ASP A 212 -9.58 6.83 -9.42
CA ASP A 212 -10.11 8.11 -9.90
C ASP A 212 -9.05 8.88 -10.71
N ALA A 213 -7.81 8.97 -10.20
CA ALA A 213 -6.69 9.60 -10.91
C ALA A 213 -6.30 8.85 -12.20
N LEU A 214 -6.25 7.51 -12.17
CA LEU A 214 -5.97 6.68 -13.35
C LEU A 214 -7.06 6.84 -14.41
N SER A 215 -8.33 6.88 -14.00
CA SER A 215 -9.46 7.13 -14.90
C SER A 215 -9.35 8.49 -15.58
N ALA A 216 -9.02 9.55 -14.83
CA ALA A 216 -8.79 10.89 -15.39
C ALA A 216 -7.64 10.92 -16.41
N LEU A 217 -6.63 10.07 -16.22
CA LEU A 217 -5.51 9.87 -17.16
C LEU A 217 -5.84 8.95 -18.35
N GLY A 218 -7.05 8.39 -18.43
CA GLY A 218 -7.44 7.41 -19.46
C GLY A 218 -6.68 6.08 -19.34
N ARG A 219 -6.26 5.72 -18.13
CA ARG A 219 -5.48 4.51 -17.83
C ARG A 219 -6.37 3.38 -17.30
N PRO A 220 -5.93 2.12 -17.42
CA PRO A 220 -6.59 1.00 -16.74
C PRO A 220 -6.59 1.21 -15.22
N LEU A 221 -7.65 0.75 -14.57
CA LEU A 221 -7.76 0.78 -13.11
C LEU A 221 -6.74 -0.19 -12.48
N THR A 222 -6.20 0.17 -11.33
CA THR A 222 -5.41 -0.75 -10.53
C THR A 222 -6.32 -1.83 -9.91
N PRO A 223 -5.90 -3.10 -9.94
CA PRO A 223 -6.64 -4.17 -9.29
C PRO A 223 -6.42 -4.23 -7.77
N GLY A 224 -5.50 -3.44 -7.18
CA GLY A 224 -5.23 -3.41 -5.73
C GLY A 224 -4.72 -4.75 -5.15
N HIS A 225 -4.09 -5.59 -5.97
CA HIS A 225 -3.81 -6.99 -5.62
C HIS A 225 -2.89 -7.20 -4.41
N ALA A 226 -1.96 -6.27 -4.16
CA ALA A 226 -0.96 -6.41 -3.09
C ALA A 226 -1.58 -6.53 -1.69
N TYR A 227 -2.83 -6.08 -1.52
CA TYR A 227 -3.48 -5.91 -0.23
C TYR A 227 -4.95 -6.34 -0.22
N HIS A 228 -5.35 -7.17 -1.19
CA HIS A 228 -6.74 -7.59 -1.35
C HIS A 228 -7.33 -8.26 -0.10
N LYS A 229 -6.50 -8.86 0.78
CA LYS A 229 -6.97 -9.52 2.00
C LYS A 229 -7.25 -8.54 3.13
N GLU A 230 -6.42 -7.52 3.27
CA GLU A 230 -6.60 -6.45 4.25
C GLU A 230 -7.80 -5.59 3.85
N ILE A 231 -7.94 -5.29 2.55
CA ILE A 231 -9.15 -4.67 2.01
C ILE A 231 -10.37 -5.57 2.32
N ALA A 232 -10.31 -6.88 2.05
CA ALA A 232 -11.43 -7.78 2.34
C ALA A 232 -11.78 -7.85 3.84
N LEU A 233 -10.78 -7.81 4.74
CA LEU A 233 -11.00 -7.73 6.18
C LEU A 233 -11.77 -6.45 6.55
N VAL A 234 -11.37 -5.33 5.96
CA VAL A 234 -11.97 -4.02 6.19
C VAL A 234 -13.36 -3.91 5.57
N ASP A 235 -13.58 -4.45 4.38
CA ASP A 235 -14.91 -4.53 3.75
C ASP A 235 -15.86 -5.34 4.61
N VAL A 236 -15.45 -6.53 5.05
CA VAL A 236 -16.25 -7.41 5.91
C VAL A 236 -16.59 -6.69 7.21
N PHE A 237 -15.64 -5.99 7.82
CA PHE A 237 -15.89 -5.21 9.03
C PHE A 237 -16.83 -4.03 8.78
N SER A 238 -16.59 -3.23 7.74
CA SER A 238 -17.39 -2.06 7.35
C SER A 238 -18.84 -2.44 7.09
N ASN A 239 -19.07 -3.51 6.33
CA ASN A 239 -20.41 -3.98 5.98
C ASN A 239 -21.22 -4.39 7.21
N ARG A 240 -20.55 -4.83 8.27
CA ARG A 240 -21.20 -5.31 9.49
C ARG A 240 -21.37 -4.24 10.55
N HIS A 241 -20.41 -3.32 10.66
CA HIS A 241 -20.29 -2.41 11.80
C HIS A 241 -20.32 -0.92 11.41
N GLY A 242 -20.29 -0.61 10.11
CA GLY A 242 -20.20 0.74 9.59
C GLY A 242 -18.76 1.25 9.51
N THR A 243 -18.53 2.22 8.61
CA THR A 243 -17.21 2.84 8.39
C THR A 243 -16.76 3.70 9.57
N SER A 244 -17.70 4.28 10.35
CA SER A 244 -17.37 5.10 11.52
C SER A 244 -16.59 4.35 12.61
N ALA A 245 -16.80 3.04 12.73
CA ALA A 245 -16.06 2.20 13.67
C ALA A 245 -14.61 1.97 13.22
N LEU A 246 -14.37 1.89 11.90
CA LEU A 246 -13.01 1.84 11.34
C LEU A 246 -12.33 3.19 11.45
N ASP A 247 -13.04 4.29 11.16
CA ASP A 247 -12.49 5.63 11.33
C ASP A 247 -11.99 5.86 12.77
N ALA A 248 -12.79 5.50 13.78
CA ALA A 248 -12.39 5.60 15.18
C ALA A 248 -11.16 4.73 15.50
N LEU A 249 -11.11 3.51 14.96
CA LEU A 249 -9.95 2.63 15.14
C LEU A 249 -8.68 3.20 14.51
N VAL A 250 -8.74 3.64 13.26
CA VAL A 250 -7.55 4.08 12.50
C VAL A 250 -7.07 5.44 12.96
N ARG A 251 -7.99 6.38 13.18
CA ARG A 251 -7.65 7.76 13.54
C ARG A 251 -7.27 7.91 15.01
N GLU A 252 -7.93 7.19 15.91
CA GLU A 252 -7.72 7.32 17.36
C GLU A 252 -6.85 6.21 17.94
N GLY A 253 -6.49 5.19 17.13
CA GLY A 253 -5.75 4.01 17.59
C GLY A 253 -6.49 3.25 18.70
N SER A 254 -7.80 3.43 18.82
CA SER A 254 -8.56 3.06 19.99
C SER A 254 -9.00 1.59 19.97
N ASP A 255 -8.67 0.87 21.04
CA ASP A 255 -9.24 -0.44 21.34
C ASP A 255 -10.77 -0.38 21.48
N ALA A 256 -11.34 0.77 21.84
CA ALA A 256 -12.75 0.87 22.21
C ALA A 256 -13.69 0.57 21.04
N GLY A 257 -13.43 1.12 19.85
CA GLY A 257 -14.24 0.85 18.66
C GLY A 257 -14.16 -0.61 18.23
N LEU A 258 -12.96 -1.16 18.32
CA LEU A 258 -12.67 -2.55 18.01
C LEU A 258 -13.30 -3.54 19.01
N ARG A 259 -13.24 -3.25 20.32
CA ARG A 259 -13.92 -4.01 21.38
C ARG A 259 -15.43 -3.90 21.29
N ALA A 260 -15.97 -2.74 20.90
CA ALA A 260 -17.40 -2.57 20.67
C ALA A 260 -17.88 -3.44 19.48
N ALA A 261 -17.09 -3.53 18.41
CA ALA A 261 -17.42 -4.33 17.23
C ALA A 261 -17.22 -5.84 17.44
N LEU A 262 -16.08 -6.25 18.03
CA LEU A 262 -15.73 -7.66 18.22
C LEU A 262 -16.29 -8.26 19.50
N GLY A 263 -16.64 -7.42 20.48
CA GLY A 263 -17.24 -7.82 21.76
C GLY A 263 -16.38 -8.84 22.49
N ALA A 264 -17.01 -9.92 22.94
CA ALA A 264 -16.34 -11.02 23.64
C ALA A 264 -15.28 -11.76 22.80
N ARG A 265 -15.18 -11.50 21.49
CA ARG A 265 -14.20 -12.13 20.59
C ARG A 265 -12.91 -11.31 20.43
N TRP A 266 -12.81 -10.18 21.12
CA TRP A 266 -11.64 -9.31 21.10
C TRP A 266 -10.35 -10.07 21.41
N ASP A 267 -10.36 -10.86 22.48
CA ASP A 267 -9.17 -11.61 22.93
C ASP A 267 -8.75 -12.67 21.91
N LEU A 268 -9.72 -13.36 21.29
CA LEU A 268 -9.45 -14.30 20.22
C LEU A 268 -8.84 -13.59 19.00
N ALA A 269 -9.38 -12.46 18.58
CA ALA A 269 -8.83 -11.68 17.48
C ALA A 269 -7.37 -11.26 17.74
N GLY A 270 -7.06 -10.82 18.96
CA GLY A 270 -5.70 -10.46 19.36
C GLY A 270 -4.73 -11.66 19.28
N ARG A 271 -5.17 -12.85 19.71
CA ARG A 271 -4.39 -14.09 19.60
C ARG A 271 -4.15 -14.49 18.15
N LEU A 272 -5.18 -14.43 17.29
CA LEU A 272 -5.04 -14.73 15.86
C LEU A 272 -4.10 -13.75 15.16
N ALA A 273 -4.19 -12.46 15.47
CA ALA A 273 -3.32 -11.44 14.90
C ALA A 273 -1.86 -11.58 15.35
N SER A 274 -1.61 -12.12 16.54
CA SER A 274 -0.27 -12.27 17.12
C SER A 274 0.32 -13.68 16.99
N ALA A 275 -0.40 -14.59 16.33
CA ALA A 275 0.03 -15.98 16.16
C ALA A 275 1.35 -16.08 15.37
N PRO A 276 2.17 -17.12 15.61
CA PRO A 276 3.42 -17.35 14.88
C PRO A 276 3.17 -17.92 13.47
N ALA A 277 2.16 -17.41 12.76
CA ALA A 277 1.80 -17.80 11.42
C ALA A 277 2.12 -16.70 10.40
N ALA A 278 2.28 -17.10 9.13
CA ALA A 278 2.40 -16.18 8.01
C ALA A 278 1.25 -15.16 8.02
N ARG A 279 1.54 -13.90 7.65
CA ARG A 279 0.58 -12.78 7.61
C ARG A 279 -0.73 -13.15 6.93
N GLU A 280 -0.64 -13.83 5.80
CA GLU A 280 -1.78 -14.31 5.02
C GLU A 280 -2.73 -15.23 5.83
N LYS A 281 -2.18 -16.18 6.60
CA LYS A 281 -2.98 -17.07 7.43
C LYS A 281 -3.68 -16.30 8.55
N ARG A 282 -2.97 -15.37 9.19
CA ARG A 282 -3.54 -14.54 10.26
C ARG A 282 -4.72 -13.71 9.74
N LEU A 283 -4.58 -13.10 8.57
CA LEU A 283 -5.66 -12.32 7.93
C LEU A 283 -6.86 -13.19 7.56
N ASN A 284 -6.64 -14.37 6.98
CA ASN A 284 -7.73 -15.31 6.67
C ASN A 284 -8.52 -15.69 7.95
N ALA A 285 -7.81 -15.93 9.06
CA ALA A 285 -8.45 -16.26 10.34
C ALA A 285 -9.26 -15.07 10.90
N LEU A 286 -8.74 -13.84 10.78
CA LEU A 286 -9.44 -12.63 11.18
C LEU A 286 -10.69 -12.38 10.32
N ILE A 287 -10.61 -12.53 9.00
CA ILE A 287 -11.75 -12.42 8.08
C ILE A 287 -12.84 -13.42 8.47
N ALA A 288 -12.46 -14.68 8.77
CA ALA A 288 -13.39 -15.70 9.22
C ALA A 288 -14.05 -15.32 10.55
N LEU A 289 -13.29 -14.77 11.50
CA LEU A 289 -13.78 -14.31 12.79
C LEU A 289 -14.80 -13.16 12.66
N VAL A 290 -14.51 -12.14 11.84
CA VAL A 290 -15.40 -10.99 11.64
C VAL A 290 -16.68 -11.39 10.89
N ASN A 291 -16.60 -12.33 9.94
CA ASN A 291 -17.76 -12.87 9.23
C ASN A 291 -18.65 -13.78 10.10
N ALA A 292 -18.13 -14.33 11.20
CA ALA A 292 -18.88 -15.29 12.01
C ALA A 292 -20.03 -14.62 12.77
N ASP A 293 -21.25 -15.17 12.66
CA ASP A 293 -22.40 -14.72 13.47
C ASP A 293 -22.15 -14.96 14.96
N ALA A 294 -21.57 -16.11 15.29
CA ALA A 294 -21.10 -16.52 16.61
C ALA A 294 -19.88 -17.45 16.45
N VAL A 295 -19.02 -17.51 17.46
CA VAL A 295 -17.88 -18.43 17.51
C VAL A 295 -18.02 -19.27 18.77
N GLY A 296 -18.22 -20.58 18.59
CA GLY A 296 -18.23 -21.53 19.70
C GLY A 296 -16.82 -22.07 20.03
N PRO A 297 -16.69 -22.89 21.08
CA PRO A 297 -15.40 -23.47 21.48
C PRO A 297 -14.72 -24.31 20.38
N GLU A 298 -15.50 -25.00 19.55
CA GLU A 298 -14.99 -25.79 18.42
C GLU A 298 -14.44 -24.89 17.30
N ASP A 299 -15.16 -23.81 16.97
CA ASP A 299 -14.74 -22.85 15.94
C ASP A 299 -13.51 -22.07 16.39
N GLU A 300 -13.46 -21.68 17.67
CA GLU A 300 -12.28 -21.05 18.26
C GLU A 300 -11.06 -21.97 18.15
N ARG A 301 -11.20 -23.24 18.55
CA ARG A 301 -10.11 -24.22 18.44
C ARG A 301 -9.63 -24.36 17.00
N ALA A 302 -10.54 -24.48 16.04
CA ALA A 302 -10.18 -24.60 14.63
C ALA A 302 -9.43 -23.38 14.10
N LEU A 303 -9.82 -22.16 14.51
CA LEU A 303 -9.11 -20.94 14.13
C LEU A 303 -7.71 -20.87 14.72
N LEU A 304 -7.55 -21.29 15.99
CA LEU A 304 -6.27 -21.36 16.67
C LEU A 304 -5.35 -22.41 16.03
N ASP A 305 -5.85 -23.63 15.82
CA ASP A 305 -5.12 -24.71 15.15
C ASP A 305 -4.64 -24.27 13.76
N TYR A 306 -5.49 -23.56 13.00
CA TYR A 306 -5.16 -23.06 11.67
C TYR A 306 -3.98 -22.07 11.66
N VAL A 307 -3.84 -21.26 12.71
CA VAL A 307 -2.70 -20.34 12.91
C VAL A 307 -1.59 -20.94 13.77
N GLY A 308 -1.69 -22.22 14.17
CA GLY A 308 -0.66 -22.94 14.92
C GLY A 308 -0.57 -22.59 16.39
N LEU A 309 -1.71 -22.31 17.05
CA LEU A 309 -1.84 -22.03 18.49
C LEU A 309 -2.65 -23.10 19.22
#